data_AF-A0A970MYT7-F1
#
_entry.id   AF-A0A970MYT7-F1
#
_cell.length_a   1.000
_cell.length_b   1.000
_cell.length_c   1.000
_cell.angle_alpha   90.00
_cell.angle_beta   90.00
_cell.angle_gamma   90.00
#
_symmetry.space_group_name_H-M   'P 1'
#
loop_
_entity.id
_entity.type
_entity.pdbx_description
1 polymer ?
#
loop_
_entity_poly.entity_id
_entity_poly.type
_entity_poly.pdbx_seq_one_letter_code
_entity_poly.pdbx_strand_id
1 'polypeptide(L)'
;MSAYREQSAALLQNWILTANERIAEMGWVCYPNSHSYTMTAVDRKFIIFTWGCQMNEDDAEQIAGLLMQMGYSPTQIAEEADLAVLVTCSVRAKPEQKAKSKLGELRVIKESNPSMIIGVCGCMAQKEGEQLRKHRPYLDFVVGTANISRIPDLICQIQRKRGFLSSLELPRAPKDALIVPKRAGRYGESIKSFVPVMYGCDNFCSYCVVPFVRGKERSREVRDIISEVEQLSKMGRKEITLLGQNVNSYGATLQEPTKFAQLLRKINDVDGIQRIRFTTSHPKDLSDDLINAMAETPKVCEHIHLAVQSGDDDILEQMNRRYDTAHIRERVSALRSAMPDIAITTDFLVGFPGETEDQFENTVRLAGDLRFDAAFMFAFNPIPKTAAADKSNQISESVKNQRLNRLIKLQNCITCEINDASIGKTYPVLIEGPSPRDPNRLTGLTRQNKTVNFPGSGEISGQQIDVRITEGHLYGFVGVRV
;
A
#
# COMPACT_ATOMS: atom_id res chain seq x y z
N MET A 1 38.10 -57.13 -14.65
CA MET A 1 36.85 -56.32 -14.54
C MET A 1 36.85 -55.33 -13.36
N SER A 2 37.72 -55.43 -12.34
CA SER A 2 37.81 -54.40 -11.27
C SER A 2 38.69 -53.20 -11.63
N ALA A 3 39.80 -53.39 -12.35
CA ALA A 3 40.70 -52.30 -12.76
C ALA A 3 40.05 -51.23 -13.66
N TYR A 4 39.08 -51.63 -14.50
CA TYR A 4 38.33 -50.68 -15.35
C TYR A 4 37.32 -49.84 -14.55
N ARG A 5 36.78 -50.36 -13.43
CA ARG A 5 35.83 -49.62 -12.57
C ARG A 5 36.52 -48.57 -11.70
N GLU A 6 37.73 -48.86 -11.21
CA GLU A 6 38.51 -47.90 -10.42
C GLU A 6 39.05 -46.75 -11.28
N GLN A 7 39.55 -47.01 -12.50
CA GLN A 7 39.93 -45.95 -13.43
C GLN A 7 38.73 -45.08 -13.86
N SER A 8 37.55 -45.68 -14.04
CA SER A 8 36.33 -44.94 -14.38
C SER A 8 35.86 -44.03 -13.24
N ALA A 9 35.97 -44.49 -11.98
CA ALA A 9 35.58 -43.70 -10.80
C ALA A 9 36.54 -42.53 -10.54
N ALA A 10 37.85 -42.74 -10.71
CA ALA A 10 38.86 -41.68 -10.58
C ALA A 10 38.74 -40.61 -11.68
N LEU A 11 38.43 -41.03 -12.92
CA LEU A 11 38.14 -40.11 -14.02
C LEU A 11 36.86 -39.31 -13.78
N LEU A 12 35.80 -39.92 -13.24
CA LEU A 12 34.55 -39.25 -12.87
C LEU A 12 34.75 -38.24 -11.73
N GLN A 13 35.51 -38.58 -10.69
CA GLN A 13 35.82 -37.64 -9.60
C GLN A 13 36.66 -36.46 -10.07
N ASN A 14 37.68 -36.68 -10.92
CA ASN A 14 38.45 -35.59 -11.51
C ASN A 14 37.60 -34.72 -12.45
N TRP A 15 36.64 -35.31 -13.17
CA TRP A 15 35.68 -34.56 -14.00
C TRP A 15 34.72 -33.71 -13.16
N ILE A 16 34.26 -34.22 -12.01
CA ILE A 16 33.39 -33.48 -11.08
C ILE A 16 34.16 -32.34 -10.39
N LEU A 17 35.41 -32.58 -9.98
CA LEU A 17 36.27 -31.55 -9.38
C LEU A 17 36.63 -30.45 -10.39
N THR A 18 37.05 -30.81 -11.61
CA THR A 18 37.32 -29.83 -12.67
C THR A 18 36.06 -29.15 -13.21
N ALA A 19 34.89 -29.78 -13.14
CA ALA A 19 33.61 -29.13 -13.43
C ALA A 19 33.24 -28.11 -12.35
N ASN A 20 33.45 -28.41 -11.05
CA ASN A 20 33.20 -27.47 -9.96
C ASN A 20 34.19 -26.28 -9.98
N GLU A 21 35.45 -26.52 -10.33
CA GLU A 21 36.44 -25.43 -10.52
C GLU A 21 36.13 -24.58 -11.76
N ARG A 22 35.65 -25.20 -12.86
CA ARG A 22 35.17 -24.44 -14.03
C ARG A 22 33.84 -23.71 -13.81
N ILE A 23 32.98 -24.20 -12.91
CA ILE A 23 31.75 -23.50 -12.48
C ILE A 23 32.11 -22.26 -11.62
N ALA A 24 33.25 -22.27 -10.92
CA ALA A 24 33.75 -21.09 -10.20
C ALA A 24 34.35 -20.02 -11.15
N GLU A 25 34.87 -20.42 -12.32
CA GLU A 25 35.46 -19.50 -13.32
C GLU A 25 34.50 -19.06 -14.43
N MET A 26 33.37 -19.75 -14.63
CA MET A 26 32.35 -19.39 -15.62
C MET A 26 31.30 -18.45 -15.02
N GLY A 27 31.29 -17.19 -15.49
CA GLY A 27 30.30 -16.19 -15.08
C GLY A 27 28.84 -16.63 -15.18
N TRP A 28 28.11 -16.38 -14.08
CA TRP A 28 26.67 -16.15 -13.94
C TRP A 28 25.73 -16.64 -15.07
N VAL A 29 25.06 -17.77 -14.86
CA VAL A 29 23.98 -18.23 -15.73
C VAL A 29 22.68 -18.38 -14.95
N CYS A 30 21.77 -17.40 -15.04
CA CYS A 30 20.34 -17.68 -14.78
C CYS A 30 19.88 -18.70 -15.85
N TYR A 31 19.20 -19.80 -15.51
CA TYR A 31 18.62 -20.68 -16.53
C TYR A 31 17.13 -20.32 -16.71
N PRO A 32 16.64 -20.00 -17.93
CA PRO A 32 15.25 -19.61 -18.14
C PRO A 32 14.26 -20.80 -18.25
N ASN A 33 14.59 -21.98 -17.75
CA ASN A 33 13.68 -23.13 -17.83
C ASN A 33 13.48 -23.77 -16.45
N SER A 34 12.20 -23.95 -16.08
CA SER A 34 11.65 -24.50 -14.83
C SER A 34 11.91 -23.67 -13.57
N HIS A 35 10.87 -22.97 -13.07
CA HIS A 35 10.46 -22.64 -11.67
C HIS A 35 11.46 -22.69 -10.48
N SER A 36 12.77 -22.65 -10.70
CA SER A 36 13.81 -22.69 -9.67
C SER A 36 14.97 -21.80 -10.09
N TYR A 37 15.16 -20.71 -9.35
CA TYR A 37 16.33 -19.86 -9.46
C TYR A 37 17.45 -20.51 -8.64
N THR A 38 18.29 -21.36 -9.25
CA THR A 38 19.45 -21.92 -8.56
C THR A 38 20.65 -21.01 -8.77
N MET A 39 20.97 -20.20 -7.76
CA MET A 39 22.20 -19.39 -7.72
C MET A 39 23.16 -20.00 -6.70
N THR A 40 24.45 -20.11 -7.06
CA THR A 40 25.53 -20.44 -6.11
C THR A 40 25.71 -19.28 -5.11
N ALA A 41 26.00 -19.64 -3.86
CA ALA A 41 26.01 -18.76 -2.69
C ALA A 41 26.98 -17.57 -2.83
N VAL A 42 26.43 -16.40 -3.15
CA VAL A 42 27.02 -15.10 -2.82
C VAL A 42 25.95 -14.36 -2.04
N ASP A 43 26.27 -13.94 -0.81
CA ASP A 43 25.37 -13.26 0.13
C ASP A 43 25.02 -11.84 -0.39
N ARG A 44 24.24 -11.80 -1.48
CA ARG A 44 23.87 -10.56 -2.14
C ARG A 44 22.80 -9.86 -1.34
N LYS A 45 23.04 -8.59 -1.04
CA LYS A 45 22.16 -7.79 -0.21
C LYS A 45 21.26 -6.90 -1.05
N PHE A 46 20.01 -6.72 -0.61
CA PHE A 46 19.10 -5.75 -1.18
C PHE A 46 18.57 -4.77 -0.14
N ILE A 47 18.27 -3.56 -0.57
CA ILE A 47 17.59 -2.54 0.21
C ILE A 47 16.40 -1.97 -0.56
N ILE A 48 15.27 -1.82 0.12
CA ILE A 48 14.06 -1.22 -0.48
C ILE A 48 13.73 0.07 0.27
N PHE A 49 13.60 1.16 -0.48
CA PHE A 49 13.09 2.43 0.03
C PHE A 49 11.66 2.64 -0.45
N THR A 50 10.74 2.77 0.50
CA THR A 50 9.32 2.89 0.19
C THR A 50 8.79 4.25 0.62
N TRP A 51 8.16 4.97 -0.32
CA TRP A 51 7.42 6.20 -0.02
C TRP A 51 6.11 6.26 -0.81
N GLY A 52 5.00 6.44 -0.11
CA GLY A 52 3.73 6.57 -0.81
C GLY A 52 2.55 6.21 0.06
N CYS A 53 1.74 5.28 -0.45
CA CYS A 53 0.58 4.74 0.24
C CYS A 53 0.76 3.25 0.56
N GLN A 54 -0.27 2.65 1.15
CA GLN A 54 -0.35 1.25 1.52
C GLN A 54 -0.12 0.31 0.32
N MET A 55 -0.53 0.72 -0.90
CA MET A 55 -0.22 -0.05 -2.11
C MET A 55 1.29 -0.09 -2.38
N ASN A 56 2.04 0.96 -2.07
CA ASN A 56 3.49 0.96 -2.26
C ASN A 56 4.21 0.14 -1.18
N GLU A 57 3.66 0.09 0.04
CA GLU A 57 4.15 -0.81 1.09
C GLU A 57 3.95 -2.28 0.70
N ASP A 58 2.78 -2.61 0.15
CA ASP A 58 2.51 -3.93 -0.40
C ASP A 58 3.38 -4.26 -1.63
N ASP A 59 3.51 -3.32 -2.58
CA ASP A 59 4.42 -3.46 -3.73
C ASP A 59 5.86 -3.76 -3.25
N ALA A 60 6.33 -3.12 -2.16
CA ALA A 60 7.64 -3.37 -1.57
C ALA A 60 7.76 -4.76 -0.92
N GLU A 61 6.72 -5.23 -0.21
CA GLU A 61 6.68 -6.58 0.38
C GLU A 61 6.73 -7.66 -0.71
N GLN A 62 6.01 -7.45 -1.82
CA GLN A 62 6.07 -8.34 -2.98
C GLN A 62 7.46 -8.38 -3.63
N ILE A 63 8.09 -7.21 -3.81
CA ILE A 63 9.45 -7.11 -4.35
C ILE A 63 10.44 -7.84 -3.44
N ALA A 64 10.39 -7.62 -2.13
CA ALA A 64 11.23 -8.31 -1.18
C ALA A 64 11.06 -9.84 -1.30
N GLY A 65 9.82 -10.32 -1.41
CA GLY A 65 9.53 -11.74 -1.60
C GLY A 65 10.20 -12.34 -2.84
N LEU A 66 10.11 -11.63 -3.98
CA LEU A 66 10.77 -12.04 -5.23
C LEU A 66 12.30 -12.08 -5.07
N LEU A 67 12.89 -11.07 -4.44
CA LEU A 67 14.34 -10.99 -4.24
C LEU A 67 14.87 -12.07 -3.30
N MET A 68 14.13 -12.38 -2.24
CA MET A 68 14.46 -13.48 -1.33
C MET A 68 14.37 -14.85 -2.03
N GLN A 69 13.40 -15.05 -2.92
CA GLN A 69 13.33 -16.26 -3.76
C GLN A 69 14.50 -16.37 -4.74
N MET A 70 15.08 -15.24 -5.16
CA MET A 70 16.31 -15.20 -5.95
C MET A 70 17.58 -15.42 -5.11
N GLY A 71 17.47 -15.55 -3.79
CA GLY A 71 18.60 -15.76 -2.88
C GLY A 71 19.24 -14.47 -2.34
N TYR A 72 18.62 -13.30 -2.52
CA TYR A 72 19.11 -12.08 -1.88
C TYR A 72 18.69 -11.99 -0.40
N SER A 73 19.54 -11.39 0.43
CA SER A 73 19.29 -11.06 1.84
C SER A 73 18.97 -9.57 2.03
N PRO A 74 18.04 -9.17 2.90
CA PRO A 74 17.75 -7.75 3.13
C PRO A 74 18.84 -7.07 3.96
N THR A 75 19.11 -5.79 3.70
CA THR A 75 19.96 -4.92 4.54
C THR A 75 19.29 -3.57 4.83
N GLN A 76 19.70 -2.94 5.92
CA GLN A 76 19.31 -1.56 6.28
C GLN A 76 20.39 -0.52 5.92
N ILE A 77 21.56 -0.97 5.46
CA ILE A 77 22.71 -0.14 5.14
C ILE A 77 22.84 -0.09 3.63
N ALA A 78 22.72 1.10 3.04
CA ALA A 78 22.68 1.27 1.59
C ALA A 78 24.02 0.92 0.92
N GLU A 79 25.12 1.17 1.63
CA GLU A 79 26.50 0.92 1.22
C GLU A 79 26.82 -0.58 1.13
N GLU A 80 26.08 -1.43 1.85
CA GLU A 80 26.23 -2.88 1.80
C GLU A 80 25.36 -3.54 0.71
N ALA A 81 24.47 -2.79 0.06
CA ALA A 81 23.50 -3.37 -0.86
C ALA A 81 24.07 -3.54 -2.28
N ASP A 82 23.88 -4.72 -2.85
CA ASP A 82 24.12 -5.00 -4.28
C ASP A 82 22.95 -4.55 -5.15
N LEU A 83 21.76 -4.40 -4.55
CA LEU A 83 20.54 -3.96 -5.22
C LEU A 83 19.77 -2.96 -4.35
N ALA A 84 19.53 -1.76 -4.86
CA ALA A 84 18.59 -0.81 -4.28
C ALA A 84 17.35 -0.65 -5.14
N VAL A 85 16.17 -0.79 -4.52
CA VAL A 85 14.88 -0.57 -5.18
C VAL A 85 14.12 0.56 -4.48
N LEU A 86 13.71 1.57 -5.24
CA LEU A 86 12.85 2.64 -4.73
C LEU A 86 11.42 2.37 -5.18
N VAL A 87 10.49 2.19 -4.25
CA VAL A 87 9.06 2.05 -4.54
C VAL A 87 8.38 3.35 -4.17
N THR A 88 7.87 4.08 -5.17
CA THR A 88 7.42 5.46 -4.93
C THR A 88 6.15 5.88 -5.67
N CYS A 89 5.40 6.77 -5.01
CA CYS A 89 4.12 7.32 -5.44
C CYS A 89 4.30 8.58 -6.31
N SER A 90 3.37 8.80 -7.26
CA SER A 90 3.30 10.00 -8.11
C SER A 90 2.09 10.90 -7.82
N VAL A 91 1.29 10.54 -6.81
CA VAL A 91 0.05 11.25 -6.45
C VAL A 91 0.36 12.42 -5.50
N ARG A 92 1.39 12.28 -4.66
CA ARG A 92 1.81 13.31 -3.69
C ARG A 92 3.23 13.79 -4.02
N ALA A 93 3.46 15.10 -3.99
CA ALA A 93 4.74 15.70 -4.34
C ALA A 93 5.89 15.32 -3.38
N LYS A 94 5.62 15.23 -2.07
CA LYS A 94 6.63 14.93 -1.05
C LYS A 94 7.29 13.54 -1.21
N PRO A 95 6.55 12.44 -1.42
CA PRO A 95 7.16 11.16 -1.81
C PRO A 95 8.07 11.23 -3.04
N GLU A 96 7.64 11.95 -4.08
CA GLU A 96 8.42 12.12 -5.32
C GLU A 96 9.75 12.84 -5.05
N GLN A 97 9.73 13.92 -4.27
CA GLN A 97 10.93 14.66 -3.86
C GLN A 97 11.90 13.79 -3.02
N LYS A 98 11.38 13.01 -2.07
CA LYS A 98 12.20 12.08 -1.27
C LYS A 98 12.90 11.04 -2.14
N ALA A 99 12.18 10.45 -3.09
CA ALA A 99 12.75 9.49 -4.03
C ALA A 99 13.85 10.14 -4.89
N LYS A 100 13.62 11.35 -5.41
CA LYS A 100 14.60 12.11 -6.19
C LYS A 100 15.87 12.42 -5.39
N SER A 101 15.73 12.76 -4.10
CA SER A 101 16.86 12.97 -3.18
C SER A 101 17.65 11.68 -2.97
N LYS A 102 16.98 10.58 -2.62
CA LYS A 102 17.65 9.30 -2.36
C LYS A 102 18.37 8.76 -3.59
N LEU A 103 17.82 8.94 -4.80
CA LEU A 103 18.53 8.60 -6.03
C LEU A 103 19.86 9.35 -6.18
N GLY A 104 19.92 10.61 -5.74
CA GLY A 104 21.16 11.39 -5.70
C GLY A 104 22.20 10.79 -4.76
N GLU A 105 21.78 10.31 -3.60
CA GLU A 105 22.66 9.63 -2.62
C GLU A 105 23.16 8.29 -3.17
N LEU A 106 22.26 7.45 -3.70
CA LEU A 106 22.62 6.14 -4.26
C LEU A 106 23.56 6.23 -5.46
N ARG A 107 23.51 7.33 -6.21
CA ARG A 107 24.48 7.60 -7.28
C ARG A 107 25.92 7.59 -6.73
N VAL A 108 26.15 8.26 -5.61
CA VAL A 108 27.49 8.37 -4.99
C VAL A 108 27.99 6.98 -4.56
N ILE A 109 27.08 6.17 -3.98
CA ILE A 109 27.39 4.79 -3.61
C ILE A 109 27.75 3.96 -4.85
N LYS A 110 26.96 4.06 -5.92
CA LYS A 110 27.21 3.33 -7.18
C LYS A 110 28.47 3.78 -7.91
N GLU A 111 28.91 5.03 -7.76
CA GLU A 111 30.21 5.49 -8.25
C GLU A 111 31.37 4.74 -7.58
N SER A 112 31.22 4.37 -6.29
CA SER A 112 32.19 3.56 -5.54
C SER A 112 31.97 2.04 -5.71
N ASN A 113 30.75 1.61 -6.00
CA ASN A 113 30.38 0.23 -6.32
C ASN A 113 29.66 0.14 -7.68
N PRO A 114 30.39 0.07 -8.81
CA PRO A 114 29.79 0.04 -10.14
C PRO A 114 29.00 -1.24 -10.47
N SER A 115 28.98 -2.22 -9.56
CA SER A 115 28.19 -3.45 -9.71
C SER A 115 26.79 -3.34 -9.11
N MET A 116 26.55 -2.32 -8.29
CA MET A 116 25.26 -2.05 -7.67
C MET A 116 24.17 -1.81 -8.72
N ILE A 117 23.05 -2.51 -8.57
CA ILE A 117 21.85 -2.32 -9.38
C ILE A 117 20.91 -1.34 -8.67
N ILE A 118 20.38 -0.35 -9.39
CA ILE A 118 19.42 0.64 -8.89
C ILE A 118 18.17 0.60 -9.76
N GLY A 119 17.03 0.31 -9.13
CA GLY A 119 15.71 0.27 -9.76
C GLY A 119 14.73 1.26 -9.15
N VAL A 120 13.81 1.78 -9.97
CA VAL A 120 12.66 2.58 -9.49
C VAL A 120 11.35 1.92 -9.90
N CYS A 121 10.46 1.74 -8.94
CA CYS A 121 9.18 1.07 -9.08
C CYS A 121 8.00 1.96 -8.65
N GLY A 122 6.79 1.60 -9.08
CA GLY A 122 5.54 2.20 -8.62
C GLY A 122 5.00 3.31 -9.53
N CYS A 123 4.10 4.14 -8.99
CA CYS A 123 3.36 5.12 -9.78
C CYS A 123 4.29 6.20 -10.40
N MET A 124 5.36 6.59 -9.72
CA MET A 124 6.34 7.53 -10.27
C MET A 124 7.10 6.92 -11.45
N ALA A 125 7.53 5.65 -11.35
CA ALA A 125 8.14 4.94 -12.46
C ALA A 125 7.18 4.86 -13.65
N GLN A 126 5.90 4.58 -13.40
CA GLN A 126 4.86 4.54 -14.44
C GLN A 126 4.64 5.91 -15.12
N LYS A 127 4.68 7.00 -14.36
CA LYS A 127 4.42 8.37 -14.84
C LYS A 127 5.64 8.97 -15.56
N GLU A 128 6.82 8.89 -14.95
CA GLU A 128 8.04 9.57 -15.42
C GLU A 128 8.93 8.66 -16.28
N GLY A 129 8.87 7.33 -16.09
CA GLY A 129 9.44 6.30 -16.96
C GLY A 129 10.78 6.68 -17.61
N GLU A 130 10.78 6.75 -18.94
CA GLU A 130 11.96 7.06 -19.76
C GLU A 130 12.62 8.41 -19.44
N GLN A 131 11.88 9.40 -18.93
CA GLN A 131 12.46 10.68 -18.50
C GLN A 131 13.39 10.50 -17.30
N LEU A 132 13.08 9.56 -16.39
CA LEU A 132 13.98 9.24 -15.27
C LEU A 132 15.34 8.81 -15.79
N ARG A 133 15.39 7.99 -16.86
CA ARG A 133 16.67 7.54 -17.42
C ARG A 133 17.46 8.67 -18.07
N LYS A 134 16.79 9.62 -18.73
CA LYS A 134 17.43 10.80 -19.33
C LYS A 134 18.14 11.65 -18.29
N HIS A 135 17.49 11.88 -17.15
CA HIS A 135 18.08 12.69 -16.08
C HIS A 135 19.00 11.90 -15.14
N ARG A 136 18.77 10.59 -15.00
CA ARG A 136 19.48 9.68 -14.07
C ARG A 136 20.08 8.50 -14.83
N PRO A 137 21.22 8.69 -15.52
CA PRO A 137 21.78 7.66 -16.38
C PRO A 137 22.36 6.44 -15.65
N TYR A 138 22.53 6.55 -14.33
CA TYR A 138 22.98 5.48 -13.45
C TYR A 138 21.86 4.48 -13.06
N LEU A 139 20.60 4.74 -13.42
CA LEU A 139 19.51 3.77 -13.23
C LEU A 139 19.66 2.57 -14.16
N ASP A 140 19.43 1.37 -13.61
CA ASP A 140 19.49 0.12 -14.37
C ASP A 140 18.10 -0.35 -14.80
N PHE A 141 17.06 -0.08 -14.00
CA PHE A 141 15.70 -0.35 -14.46
C PHE A 141 14.61 0.55 -13.90
N VAL A 142 13.49 0.60 -14.63
CA VAL A 142 12.21 1.14 -14.14
C VAL A 142 11.08 0.14 -14.34
N VAL A 143 10.26 -0.03 -13.32
CA VAL A 143 9.12 -0.96 -13.33
C VAL A 143 7.84 -0.23 -12.94
N GLY A 144 6.86 -0.28 -13.83
CA GLY A 144 5.53 0.28 -13.64
C GLY A 144 4.71 -0.53 -12.64
N THR A 145 3.53 -0.01 -12.31
CA THR A 145 2.67 -0.54 -11.24
C THR A 145 2.09 -1.94 -11.52
N ALA A 146 2.14 -2.40 -12.77
CA ALA A 146 1.61 -3.69 -13.19
C ALA A 146 2.67 -4.75 -13.48
N ASN A 147 3.97 -4.44 -13.32
CA ASN A 147 5.06 -5.27 -13.83
C ASN A 147 6.05 -5.73 -12.74
N ILE A 148 5.65 -5.69 -11.47
CA ILE A 148 6.51 -6.09 -10.33
C ILE A 148 7.04 -7.52 -10.50
N SER A 149 6.22 -8.44 -11.01
CA SER A 149 6.60 -9.83 -11.26
C SER A 149 7.76 -10.00 -12.26
N ARG A 150 8.07 -8.99 -13.08
CA ARG A 150 9.19 -9.03 -14.06
C ARG A 150 10.54 -8.66 -13.47
N ILE A 151 10.60 -8.16 -12.23
CA ILE A 151 11.85 -7.72 -11.60
C ILE A 151 12.96 -8.80 -11.62
N PRO A 152 12.69 -10.08 -11.31
CA PRO A 152 13.71 -11.13 -11.40
C PRO A 152 14.34 -11.26 -12.78
N ASP A 153 13.53 -11.23 -13.83
CA ASP A 153 14.00 -11.34 -15.21
C ASP A 153 14.84 -10.13 -15.62
N LEU A 154 14.44 -8.93 -15.19
CA LEU A 154 15.19 -7.69 -15.44
C LEU A 154 16.56 -7.73 -14.76
N ILE A 155 16.62 -8.18 -13.51
CA ILE A 155 17.89 -8.33 -12.77
C ILE A 155 18.82 -9.31 -13.47
N CYS A 156 18.33 -10.50 -13.85
CA CYS A 156 19.12 -11.48 -14.60
C CYS A 156 19.66 -10.92 -15.92
N GLN A 157 18.85 -10.14 -16.66
CA GLN A 157 19.28 -9.51 -17.91
C GLN A 157 20.36 -8.44 -17.70
N ILE A 158 20.19 -7.58 -16.67
CA ILE A 158 21.16 -6.54 -16.31
C ILE A 158 22.51 -7.16 -15.94
N GLN A 159 22.49 -8.27 -15.19
CA GLN A 159 23.71 -8.99 -14.80
C GLN A 159 24.47 -9.56 -16.00
N ARG A 160 23.77 -9.97 -17.06
CA ARG A 160 24.40 -10.53 -18.27
C ARG A 160 24.91 -9.47 -19.24
N LYS A 161 24.11 -8.43 -19.52
CA LYS A 161 24.35 -7.53 -20.66
C LYS A 161 24.53 -6.06 -20.26
N ARG A 162 24.48 -5.70 -18.96
CA ARG A 162 24.57 -4.33 -18.42
C ARG A 162 23.91 -3.28 -19.31
N GLY A 163 22.64 -2.99 -19.06
CA GLY A 163 21.90 -1.96 -19.80
C GLY A 163 20.67 -1.52 -19.04
N PHE A 164 20.15 -0.35 -19.40
CA PHE A 164 18.89 0.12 -18.85
C PHE A 164 17.72 -0.69 -19.42
N LEU A 165 16.86 -1.20 -18.55
CA LEU A 165 15.64 -1.91 -18.93
C LEU A 165 14.40 -1.22 -18.35
N SER A 166 13.28 -1.30 -19.06
CA SER A 166 12.02 -0.74 -18.59
C SER A 166 10.88 -1.72 -18.79
N SER A 167 9.93 -1.71 -17.85
CA SER A 167 8.66 -2.43 -18.01
C SER A 167 7.51 -1.57 -17.48
N LEU A 168 6.89 -0.82 -18.39
CA LEU A 168 5.89 0.21 -18.08
C LEU A 168 4.53 -0.08 -18.72
N GLU A 169 4.36 -1.24 -19.36
CA GLU A 169 3.11 -1.57 -20.03
C GLU A 169 2.00 -1.78 -19.01
N LEU A 170 0.88 -1.08 -19.20
CA LEU A 170 -0.33 -1.33 -18.44
C LEU A 170 -1.18 -2.37 -19.17
N PRO A 171 -1.82 -3.28 -18.44
CA PRO A 171 -2.75 -4.26 -19.03
C PRO A 171 -3.86 -3.57 -19.82
N ARG A 172 -4.20 -4.14 -20.98
CA ARG A 172 -5.15 -3.55 -21.94
C ARG A 172 -6.56 -4.08 -21.71
N ALA A 173 -6.70 -5.34 -21.34
CA ALA A 173 -7.97 -5.96 -21.01
C ALA A 173 -8.11 -6.17 -19.50
N PRO A 174 -9.33 -6.06 -18.93
CA PRO A 174 -9.56 -6.36 -17.52
C PRO A 174 -9.15 -7.78 -17.11
N LYS A 175 -9.18 -8.71 -18.08
CA LYS A 175 -8.88 -10.14 -17.91
C LYS A 175 -7.40 -10.48 -18.13
N ASP A 176 -6.56 -9.51 -18.50
CA ASP A 176 -5.12 -9.74 -18.59
C ASP A 176 -4.63 -10.15 -17.20
N ALA A 177 -3.98 -11.33 -17.12
CA ALA A 177 -3.64 -12.00 -15.88
C ALA A 177 -2.95 -11.03 -14.90
N LEU A 178 -3.63 -10.75 -13.80
CA LEU A 178 -3.10 -9.96 -12.72
C LEU A 178 -2.16 -10.85 -11.90
N ILE A 179 -0.87 -10.80 -12.24
CA ILE A 179 0.14 -11.59 -11.55
C ILE A 179 0.53 -10.86 -10.27
N VAL A 180 0.08 -11.39 -9.13
CA VAL A 180 0.55 -10.96 -7.81
C VAL A 180 1.60 -11.96 -7.34
N PRO A 181 2.89 -11.56 -7.26
CA PRO A 181 3.94 -12.35 -6.65
C PRO A 181 3.54 -12.98 -5.31
N LYS A 182 3.90 -14.25 -5.12
CA LYS A 182 3.78 -14.90 -3.82
C LYS A 182 4.78 -14.27 -2.85
N ARG A 183 4.31 -13.95 -1.65
CA ARG A 183 5.17 -13.44 -0.57
C ARG A 183 6.17 -14.53 -0.14
N ALA A 184 7.44 -14.17 0.00
CA ALA A 184 8.46 -15.07 0.52
C ALA A 184 8.83 -14.65 1.94
N GLY A 185 8.45 -15.46 2.91
CA GLY A 185 8.86 -15.31 4.30
C GLY A 185 8.35 -14.06 5.02
N ARG A 186 8.83 -13.87 6.25
CA ARG A 186 8.47 -12.75 7.15
C ARG A 186 9.34 -11.52 6.83
N TYR A 187 9.20 -10.94 5.64
CA TYR A 187 9.74 -9.60 5.43
C TYR A 187 8.94 -8.62 6.33
N GLY A 188 9.58 -8.17 7.40
CA GLY A 188 8.94 -7.44 8.50
C GLY A 188 8.13 -8.35 9.44
N GLU A 189 8.40 -8.29 10.74
CA GLU A 189 7.74 -9.06 11.82
C GLU A 189 6.33 -8.53 12.17
N SER A 190 5.65 -7.88 11.22
CA SER A 190 4.35 -7.25 11.45
C SER A 190 3.24 -8.27 11.73
N ILE A 191 2.34 -7.99 12.64
CA ILE A 191 1.09 -8.78 12.78
C ILE A 191 0.02 -8.38 11.75
N LYS A 192 0.28 -7.33 10.97
CA LYS A 192 -0.63 -6.78 9.95
C LYS A 192 -0.08 -7.01 8.56
N SER A 193 -0.97 -7.22 7.59
CA SER A 193 -0.62 -7.25 6.17
C SER A 193 -1.66 -6.52 5.32
N PHE A 194 -1.18 -5.86 4.26
CA PHE A 194 -2.04 -5.35 3.20
C PHE A 194 -2.32 -6.45 2.20
N VAL A 195 -3.53 -6.52 1.64
CA VAL A 195 -3.90 -7.49 0.60
C VAL A 195 -4.64 -6.75 -0.50
N PRO A 196 -4.00 -6.41 -1.63
CA PRO A 196 -4.71 -5.81 -2.74
C PRO A 196 -5.76 -6.77 -3.26
N VAL A 197 -7.02 -6.36 -3.36
CA VAL A 197 -8.10 -7.19 -3.95
C VAL A 197 -8.38 -6.78 -5.39
N MET A 198 -7.94 -5.59 -5.78
CA MET A 198 -8.08 -5.05 -7.13
C MET A 198 -7.06 -3.96 -7.42
N TYR A 199 -6.90 -3.63 -8.70
CA TYR A 199 -6.02 -2.57 -9.20
C TYR A 199 -6.74 -1.71 -10.22
N GLY A 200 -6.28 -0.46 -10.37
CA GLY A 200 -6.85 0.49 -11.32
C GLY A 200 -8.15 1.12 -10.81
N CYS A 201 -8.66 2.11 -11.54
CA CYS A 201 -9.85 2.88 -11.16
C CYS A 201 -10.54 3.44 -12.41
N ASP A 202 -11.86 3.27 -12.51
CA ASP A 202 -12.67 3.70 -13.65
C ASP A 202 -13.53 4.94 -13.33
N ASN A 203 -13.31 5.58 -12.17
CA ASN A 203 -14.04 6.79 -11.78
C ASN A 203 -13.58 8.07 -12.52
N PHE A 204 -12.33 8.12 -13.01
CA PHE A 204 -11.76 9.28 -13.73
C PHE A 204 -12.06 10.64 -13.06
N CYS A 205 -11.88 10.73 -11.74
CA CYS A 205 -12.03 12.02 -11.04
C CYS A 205 -11.07 13.05 -11.64
N SER A 206 -11.53 14.28 -11.84
CA SER A 206 -10.83 15.26 -12.69
C SER A 206 -9.44 15.66 -12.18
N TYR A 207 -9.16 15.46 -10.89
CA TYR A 207 -7.87 15.71 -10.23
C TYR A 207 -6.99 14.46 -10.08
N CYS A 208 -7.49 13.28 -10.44
CA CYS A 208 -6.86 12.01 -10.09
C CYS A 208 -6.07 11.41 -11.26
N VAL A 209 -4.77 11.16 -11.04
CA VAL A 209 -3.89 10.56 -12.06
C VAL A 209 -3.96 9.02 -12.08
N VAL A 210 -4.59 8.40 -11.09
CA VAL A 210 -4.59 6.94 -10.87
C VAL A 210 -4.99 6.13 -12.11
N PRO A 211 -6.05 6.47 -12.87
CA PRO A 211 -6.42 5.71 -14.07
C PRO A 211 -5.28 5.62 -15.10
N PHE A 212 -4.42 6.64 -15.17
CA PHE A 212 -3.30 6.69 -16.12
C PHE A 212 -2.04 5.97 -15.63
N VAL A 213 -1.91 5.74 -14.32
CA VAL A 213 -0.71 5.11 -13.72
C VAL A 213 -0.97 3.74 -13.11
N ARG A 214 -2.23 3.30 -13.01
CA ARG A 214 -2.59 1.92 -12.59
C ARG A 214 -3.52 1.22 -13.58
N GLY A 215 -4.00 1.94 -14.59
CA GLY A 215 -4.89 1.42 -15.63
C GLY A 215 -6.35 1.33 -15.17
N LYS A 216 -7.14 0.64 -16.00
CA LYS A 216 -8.55 0.32 -15.72
C LYS A 216 -8.71 -0.65 -14.56
N GLU A 217 -9.90 -0.69 -14.00
CA GLU A 217 -10.24 -1.60 -12.90
C GLU A 217 -10.05 -3.07 -13.28
N ARG A 218 -9.42 -3.81 -12.37
CA ARG A 218 -9.13 -5.24 -12.49
C ARG A 218 -9.24 -5.87 -11.12
N SER A 219 -10.19 -6.80 -10.96
CA SER A 219 -10.41 -7.55 -9.74
C SER A 219 -9.51 -8.78 -9.73
N ARG A 220 -8.95 -9.12 -8.56
CA ARG A 220 -8.31 -10.42 -8.36
C ARG A 220 -9.37 -11.50 -8.18
N GLU A 221 -9.06 -12.70 -8.65
CA GLU A 221 -9.89 -13.87 -8.42
C GLU A 221 -10.05 -14.14 -6.91
N VAL A 222 -11.28 -14.45 -6.50
CA VAL A 222 -11.62 -14.71 -5.09
C VAL A 222 -10.71 -15.77 -4.50
N ARG A 223 -10.48 -16.88 -5.23
CA ARG A 223 -9.64 -17.99 -4.79
C ARG A 223 -8.19 -17.57 -4.49
N ASP A 224 -7.65 -16.63 -5.27
CA ASP A 224 -6.26 -16.18 -5.13
C ASP A 224 -6.13 -15.27 -3.90
N ILE A 225 -7.16 -14.46 -3.62
CA ILE A 225 -7.23 -13.64 -2.41
C ILE A 225 -7.34 -14.55 -1.18
N ILE A 226 -8.27 -15.51 -1.17
CA ILE A 226 -8.44 -16.44 -0.04
C ILE A 226 -7.14 -17.22 0.22
N SER A 227 -6.52 -17.77 -0.82
CA SER A 227 -5.25 -18.50 -0.68
C SER A 227 -4.12 -17.63 -0.11
N GLU A 228 -4.04 -16.36 -0.49
CA GLU A 228 -3.06 -15.44 0.09
C GLU A 228 -3.35 -15.15 1.56
N VAL A 229 -4.61 -14.91 1.93
CA VAL A 229 -5.02 -14.67 3.31
C VAL A 229 -4.71 -15.89 4.20
N GLU A 230 -4.97 -17.10 3.71
CA GLU A 230 -4.61 -18.34 4.41
C GLU A 230 -3.09 -18.47 4.61
N GLN A 231 -2.29 -18.10 3.61
CA GLN A 231 -0.83 -18.11 3.73
C GLN A 231 -0.35 -17.07 4.77
N LEU A 232 -0.91 -15.86 4.74
CA LEU A 232 -0.60 -14.81 5.71
C LEU A 232 -0.98 -15.22 7.14
N SER A 233 -2.12 -15.89 7.31
CA SER A 233 -2.53 -16.47 8.58
C SER A 233 -1.50 -17.48 9.11
N LYS A 234 -1.05 -18.42 8.26
CA LYS A 234 0.01 -19.39 8.59
C LYS A 234 1.34 -18.73 8.95
N MET A 235 1.62 -17.55 8.39
CA MET A 235 2.81 -16.76 8.73
C MET A 235 2.70 -16.02 10.08
N GLY A 236 1.52 -16.03 10.70
CA GLY A 236 1.25 -15.42 12.01
C GLY A 236 0.59 -14.04 11.95
N ARG A 237 0.18 -13.57 10.77
CA ARG A 237 -0.56 -12.31 10.63
C ARG A 237 -1.94 -12.43 11.28
N LYS A 238 -2.38 -11.40 11.99
CA LYS A 238 -3.64 -11.34 12.74
C LYS A 238 -4.65 -10.36 12.14
N GLU A 239 -4.19 -9.30 11.50
CA GLU A 239 -5.04 -8.32 10.84
C GLU A 239 -4.66 -8.19 9.36
N ILE A 240 -5.66 -8.17 8.49
CA ILE A 240 -5.46 -7.85 7.07
C ILE A 240 -6.20 -6.56 6.72
N THR A 241 -5.60 -5.76 5.84
CA THR A 241 -6.25 -4.59 5.25
C THR A 241 -6.36 -4.79 3.74
N LEU A 242 -7.59 -4.95 3.26
CA LEU A 242 -7.88 -5.11 1.83
C LEU A 242 -7.67 -3.77 1.12
N LEU A 243 -6.89 -3.80 0.03
CA LEU A 243 -6.54 -2.60 -0.73
C LEU A 243 -7.16 -2.60 -2.13
N GLY A 244 -7.52 -1.41 -2.59
CA GLY A 244 -7.96 -1.12 -3.94
C GLY A 244 -8.00 0.39 -4.13
N GLN A 245 -8.11 0.84 -5.38
CA GLN A 245 -8.34 2.28 -5.64
C GLN A 245 -9.82 2.66 -5.48
N ASN A 246 -10.71 1.67 -5.48
CA ASN A 246 -12.11 1.76 -5.11
C ASN A 246 -12.60 0.36 -4.74
N VAL A 247 -12.35 -0.09 -3.50
CA VAL A 247 -12.62 -1.50 -3.12
C VAL A 247 -14.10 -1.87 -3.30
N ASN A 248 -14.98 -0.88 -3.24
CA ASN A 248 -16.42 -1.06 -3.39
C ASN A 248 -16.84 -1.61 -4.77
N SER A 249 -16.08 -1.34 -5.84
CA SER A 249 -16.37 -1.86 -7.18
C SER A 249 -15.75 -3.23 -7.47
N TYR A 250 -15.10 -3.86 -6.48
CA TYR A 250 -14.55 -5.21 -6.62
C TYR A 250 -15.61 -6.19 -7.14
N GLY A 251 -15.15 -7.06 -8.06
CA GLY A 251 -15.96 -8.14 -8.62
C GLY A 251 -16.54 -7.84 -10.00
N ALA A 252 -16.63 -6.56 -10.39
CA ALA A 252 -17.22 -6.13 -11.65
C ALA A 252 -16.49 -6.67 -12.89
N THR A 253 -15.23 -7.07 -12.75
CA THR A 253 -14.37 -7.55 -13.85
C THR A 253 -14.08 -9.04 -13.80
N LEU A 254 -14.64 -9.77 -12.84
CA LEU A 254 -14.53 -11.23 -12.75
C LEU A 254 -15.42 -11.92 -13.78
N GLN A 255 -15.04 -13.13 -14.19
CA GLN A 255 -15.92 -13.96 -15.03
C GLN A 255 -17.19 -14.37 -14.28
N GLU A 256 -17.02 -14.70 -12.99
CA GLU A 256 -18.11 -14.95 -12.05
C GLU A 256 -18.18 -13.78 -11.08
N PRO A 257 -19.11 -12.81 -11.29
CA PRO A 257 -19.17 -11.61 -10.47
C PRO A 257 -19.39 -11.95 -9.00
N THR A 258 -18.45 -11.53 -8.14
CA THR A 258 -18.55 -11.65 -6.69
C THR A 258 -18.42 -10.25 -6.09
N LYS A 259 -19.46 -9.77 -5.41
CA LYS A 259 -19.45 -8.42 -4.82
C LYS A 259 -18.44 -8.34 -3.67
N PHE A 260 -17.93 -7.14 -3.39
CA PHE A 260 -17.02 -6.91 -2.27
C PHE A 260 -17.59 -7.40 -0.92
N ALA A 261 -18.88 -7.16 -0.66
CA ALA A 261 -19.59 -7.65 0.52
C ALA A 261 -19.51 -9.18 0.69
N GLN A 262 -19.60 -9.92 -0.41
CA GLN A 262 -19.47 -11.39 -0.41
C GLN A 262 -18.02 -11.83 -0.18
N LEU A 263 -17.04 -11.08 -0.73
CA LEU A 263 -15.62 -11.33 -0.46
C LEU A 263 -15.30 -11.16 1.04
N LEU A 264 -15.82 -10.12 1.69
CA LEU A 264 -15.65 -9.92 3.14
C LEU A 264 -16.15 -11.12 3.95
N ARG A 265 -17.36 -11.61 3.63
CA ARG A 265 -17.94 -12.80 4.28
C ARG A 265 -17.08 -14.06 4.05
N LYS A 266 -16.55 -14.26 2.84
CA LYS A 266 -15.65 -15.41 2.56
C LYS A 266 -14.32 -15.32 3.32
N ILE A 267 -13.72 -14.13 3.40
CA ILE A 267 -12.46 -13.92 4.13
C ILE A 267 -12.67 -14.09 5.64
N ASN A 268 -13.85 -13.75 6.15
CA ASN A 268 -14.19 -13.96 7.56
C ASN A 268 -14.07 -15.42 7.99
N ASP A 269 -14.28 -16.38 7.09
CA ASP A 269 -14.20 -17.80 7.39
C ASP A 269 -12.75 -18.32 7.42
N VAL A 270 -11.75 -17.51 7.09
CA VAL A 270 -10.34 -17.91 7.15
C VAL A 270 -9.83 -17.90 8.61
N ASP A 271 -9.40 -19.07 9.08
CA ASP A 271 -8.86 -19.25 10.42
C ASP A 271 -7.57 -18.46 10.66
N GLY A 272 -7.34 -18.08 11.92
CA GLY A 272 -6.13 -17.39 12.38
C GLY A 272 -6.08 -15.87 12.12
N ILE A 273 -6.87 -15.36 11.17
CA ILE A 273 -7.14 -13.93 11.03
C ILE A 273 -8.18 -13.50 12.07
N GLN A 274 -7.88 -12.42 12.79
CA GLN A 274 -8.74 -11.84 13.82
C GLN A 274 -9.50 -10.61 13.31
N ARG A 275 -8.89 -9.84 12.41
CA ARG A 275 -9.43 -8.55 11.94
C ARG A 275 -9.28 -8.37 10.44
N ILE A 276 -10.34 -7.86 9.82
CA ILE A 276 -10.42 -7.46 8.42
C ILE A 276 -10.73 -5.97 8.39
N ARG A 277 -9.87 -5.22 7.71
CA ARG A 277 -10.09 -3.82 7.35
C ARG A 277 -10.08 -3.69 5.85
N PHE A 278 -10.54 -2.55 5.38
CA PHE A 278 -10.32 -2.11 4.02
C PHE A 278 -10.24 -0.58 4.01
N THR A 279 -9.72 -0.04 2.93
CA THR A 279 -9.66 1.42 2.74
C THR A 279 -10.02 1.77 1.30
N THR A 280 -10.33 3.05 1.11
CA THR A 280 -10.69 3.65 -0.19
C THR A 280 -12.09 3.25 -0.64
N SER A 281 -13.09 3.72 0.12
CA SER A 281 -14.50 3.64 -0.27
C SER A 281 -14.97 4.91 -0.96
N HIS A 282 -15.63 4.72 -2.10
CA HIS A 282 -16.23 5.79 -2.88
C HIS A 282 -17.72 5.93 -2.52
N PRO A 283 -18.23 7.12 -2.16
CA PRO A 283 -19.64 7.28 -1.77
C PRO A 283 -20.65 6.73 -2.79
N LYS A 284 -20.39 6.92 -4.09
CA LYS A 284 -21.22 6.37 -5.18
C LYS A 284 -21.42 4.85 -5.10
N ASP A 285 -20.38 4.13 -4.68
CA ASP A 285 -20.32 2.67 -4.76
C ASP A 285 -20.54 2.01 -3.37
N LEU A 286 -20.83 2.79 -2.33
CA LEU A 286 -21.16 2.26 -1.00
C LEU A 286 -22.60 1.77 -0.95
N SER A 287 -22.80 0.52 -1.34
CA SER A 287 -24.12 -0.16 -1.32
C SER A 287 -24.58 -0.55 0.10
N ASP A 288 -25.88 -0.70 0.29
CA ASP A 288 -26.46 -1.20 1.55
C ASP A 288 -26.00 -2.62 1.89
N ASP A 289 -25.80 -3.49 0.90
CA ASP A 289 -25.26 -4.85 1.11
C ASP A 289 -23.84 -4.80 1.71
N LEU A 290 -23.02 -3.80 1.34
CA LEU A 290 -21.71 -3.61 1.96
C LEU A 290 -21.83 -3.11 3.39
N ILE A 291 -22.74 -2.17 3.68
CA ILE A 291 -23.00 -1.68 5.04
C ILE A 291 -23.47 -2.85 5.93
N ASN A 292 -24.41 -3.65 5.45
CA ASN A 292 -24.92 -4.82 6.16
C ASN A 292 -23.82 -5.87 6.36
N ALA A 293 -23.01 -6.16 5.33
CA ALA A 293 -21.89 -7.09 5.46
C ALA A 293 -20.89 -6.63 6.52
N MET A 294 -20.59 -5.33 6.62
CA MET A 294 -19.72 -4.82 7.68
C MET A 294 -20.33 -5.04 9.07
N ALA A 295 -21.62 -4.77 9.24
CA ALA A 295 -22.31 -4.90 10.52
C ALA A 295 -22.45 -6.37 10.98
N GLU A 296 -22.68 -7.28 10.02
CA GLU A 296 -22.97 -8.69 10.29
C GLU A 296 -21.72 -9.57 10.39
N THR A 297 -20.57 -9.12 9.86
CA THR A 297 -19.37 -9.95 9.72
C THR A 297 -18.37 -9.69 10.87
N PRO A 298 -18.20 -10.61 11.84
CA PRO A 298 -17.52 -10.30 13.11
C PRO A 298 -16.06 -9.85 12.98
N LYS A 299 -15.31 -10.40 12.03
CA LYS A 299 -13.90 -10.02 11.81
C LYS A 299 -13.78 -8.67 11.11
N VAL A 300 -14.80 -8.18 10.42
CA VAL A 300 -14.78 -6.85 9.78
C VAL A 300 -14.89 -5.78 10.87
N CYS A 301 -13.93 -4.87 10.89
CA CYS A 301 -13.84 -3.83 11.90
C CYS A 301 -14.78 -2.64 11.60
N GLU A 302 -15.30 -1.99 12.66
CA GLU A 302 -16.17 -0.81 12.58
C GLU A 302 -15.38 0.46 12.23
N HIS A 303 -14.73 0.44 11.07
CA HIS A 303 -13.99 1.57 10.52
C HIS A 303 -14.14 1.61 9.00
N ILE A 304 -14.50 2.77 8.47
CA ILE A 304 -14.55 3.01 7.03
C ILE A 304 -13.87 4.33 6.67
N HIS A 305 -13.11 4.31 5.58
CA HIS A 305 -12.57 5.51 4.96
C HIS A 305 -13.42 5.88 3.74
N LEU A 306 -14.27 6.88 3.90
CA LEU A 306 -15.26 7.34 2.91
C LEU A 306 -14.78 8.65 2.28
N ALA A 307 -14.24 8.59 1.06
CA ALA A 307 -13.56 9.74 0.46
C ALA A 307 -14.55 10.75 -0.14
N VAL A 308 -15.00 11.74 0.63
CA VAL A 308 -16.05 12.71 0.20
C VAL A 308 -15.52 13.83 -0.70
N GLN A 309 -14.26 14.26 -0.49
CA GLN A 309 -13.50 15.27 -1.24
C GLN A 309 -13.93 16.73 -1.03
N SER A 310 -15.22 17.03 -1.15
CA SER A 310 -15.79 18.38 -0.99
C SER A 310 -17.17 18.31 -0.36
N GLY A 311 -17.61 19.41 0.28
CA GLY A 311 -18.97 19.58 0.74
C GLY A 311 -19.80 20.54 -0.10
N ASP A 312 -19.42 20.74 -1.36
CA ASP A 312 -20.16 21.58 -2.31
C ASP A 312 -20.48 20.81 -3.60
N ASP A 313 -21.75 20.83 -4.02
CA ASP A 313 -22.26 20.00 -5.11
C ASP A 313 -21.66 20.40 -6.47
N ASP A 314 -21.48 21.69 -6.74
CA ASP A 314 -20.87 22.18 -7.98
C ASP A 314 -19.40 21.77 -8.07
N ILE A 315 -18.67 21.82 -6.95
CA ILE A 315 -17.29 21.35 -6.88
C ILE A 315 -17.22 19.82 -7.05
N LEU A 316 -18.12 19.07 -6.43
CA LEU A 316 -18.21 17.61 -6.58
C LEU A 316 -18.49 17.21 -8.03
N GLU A 317 -19.36 17.93 -8.73
CA GLU A 317 -19.63 17.74 -10.16
C GLU A 317 -18.38 18.01 -10.99
N GLN A 318 -17.70 19.15 -10.78
CA GLN A 318 -16.45 19.48 -11.48
C GLN A 318 -15.30 18.51 -11.17
N MET A 319 -15.32 17.89 -9.99
CA MET A 319 -14.43 16.80 -9.60
C MET A 319 -14.77 15.46 -10.29
N ASN A 320 -15.89 15.37 -11.00
CA ASN A 320 -16.45 14.16 -11.60
C ASN A 320 -16.73 13.06 -10.54
N ARG A 321 -17.32 13.44 -9.40
CA ARG A 321 -17.59 12.51 -8.28
C ARG A 321 -18.85 11.67 -8.47
N ARG A 322 -19.81 12.12 -9.28
CA ARG A 322 -21.06 11.38 -9.58
C ARG A 322 -21.91 11.08 -8.33
N TYR A 323 -21.86 11.97 -7.35
CA TYR A 323 -22.71 12.02 -6.17
C TYR A 323 -22.71 13.47 -5.65
N ASP A 324 -23.67 13.79 -4.80
CA ASP A 324 -23.82 15.10 -4.15
C ASP A 324 -23.71 14.98 -2.61
N THR A 325 -23.83 16.10 -1.91
CA THR A 325 -23.77 16.15 -0.45
C THR A 325 -24.97 15.51 0.23
N ALA A 326 -26.13 15.42 -0.43
CA ALA A 326 -27.29 14.71 0.12
C ALA A 326 -27.00 13.19 0.19
N HIS A 327 -26.44 12.62 -0.87
CA HIS A 327 -25.98 11.23 -0.92
C HIS A 327 -24.90 10.95 0.12
N ILE A 328 -23.94 11.86 0.32
CA ILE A 328 -22.93 11.72 1.38
C ILE A 328 -23.59 11.60 2.76
N ARG A 329 -24.51 12.52 3.09
CA ARG A 329 -25.21 12.53 4.39
C ARG A 329 -26.02 11.25 4.59
N GLU A 330 -26.70 10.80 3.55
CA GLU A 330 -27.51 9.59 3.56
C GLU A 330 -26.63 8.35 3.82
N ARG A 331 -25.51 8.18 3.10
CA ARG A 331 -24.56 7.08 3.33
C ARG A 331 -23.96 7.08 4.74
N VAL A 332 -23.59 8.26 5.26
CA VAL A 332 -23.08 8.39 6.64
C VAL A 332 -24.15 8.04 7.67
N SER A 333 -25.40 8.45 7.45
CA SER A 333 -26.54 8.08 8.29
C SER A 333 -26.78 6.58 8.30
N ALA A 334 -26.76 5.94 7.12
CA ALA A 334 -26.92 4.49 6.99
C ALA A 334 -25.83 3.71 7.75
N LEU A 335 -24.56 4.14 7.61
CA LEU A 335 -23.43 3.53 8.34
C LEU A 335 -23.62 3.61 9.86
N ARG A 336 -23.96 4.80 10.39
CA ARG A 336 -24.17 5.00 11.85
C ARG A 336 -25.41 4.30 12.38
N SER A 337 -26.44 4.16 11.54
CA SER A 337 -27.66 3.42 11.92
C SER A 337 -27.39 1.92 12.03
N ALA A 338 -26.60 1.35 11.10
CA ALA A 338 -26.23 -0.05 11.12
C ALA A 338 -25.15 -0.37 12.17
N MET A 339 -24.21 0.54 12.39
CA MET A 339 -23.09 0.40 13.33
C MET A 339 -22.91 1.70 14.13
N PRO A 340 -23.56 1.85 15.29
CA PRO A 340 -23.51 3.09 16.09
C PRO A 340 -22.09 3.54 16.49
N ASP A 341 -21.17 2.57 16.69
CA ASP A 341 -19.79 2.83 17.09
C ASP A 341 -18.79 2.88 15.90
N ILE A 342 -19.29 3.02 14.66
CA ILE A 342 -18.41 3.10 13.48
C ILE A 342 -17.57 4.37 13.47
N ALA A 343 -16.26 4.20 13.29
CA ALA A 343 -15.39 5.31 12.99
C ALA A 343 -15.38 5.60 11.49
N ILE A 344 -15.70 6.84 11.12
CA ILE A 344 -15.72 7.28 9.72
C ILE A 344 -14.60 8.27 9.52
N THR A 345 -13.65 7.92 8.65
CA THR A 345 -12.60 8.82 8.20
C THR A 345 -12.85 9.27 6.76
N THR A 346 -12.31 10.42 6.37
CA THR A 346 -12.57 11.00 5.04
C THR A 346 -11.35 11.70 4.44
N ASP A 347 -11.47 12.12 3.19
CA ASP A 347 -10.54 13.01 2.49
C ASP A 347 -11.25 14.32 2.13
N PHE A 348 -10.56 15.45 2.28
CA PHE A 348 -10.97 16.75 1.73
C PHE A 348 -9.87 17.34 0.85
N LEU A 349 -10.28 17.93 -0.27
CA LEU A 349 -9.41 18.60 -1.24
C LEU A 349 -9.86 20.05 -1.41
N VAL A 350 -9.18 20.97 -0.73
CA VAL A 350 -9.53 22.39 -0.73
C VAL A 350 -8.78 23.15 -1.83
N GLY A 351 -9.38 24.24 -2.31
CA GLY A 351 -8.78 25.11 -3.31
C GLY A 351 -8.78 24.50 -4.72
N PHE A 352 -9.79 23.67 -5.02
CA PHE A 352 -10.02 23.16 -6.36
C PHE A 352 -10.16 24.34 -7.36
N PRO A 353 -9.74 24.20 -8.63
CA PRO A 353 -9.79 25.32 -9.57
C PRO A 353 -11.20 25.89 -9.73
N GLY A 354 -11.36 27.17 -9.43
CA GLY A 354 -12.65 27.88 -9.41
C GLY A 354 -13.41 27.87 -8.09
N GLU A 355 -12.92 27.20 -7.04
CA GLU A 355 -13.61 27.14 -5.74
C GLU A 355 -13.73 28.52 -5.09
N THR A 356 -14.97 28.97 -4.89
CA THR A 356 -15.28 30.23 -4.21
C THR A 356 -15.21 30.07 -2.69
N GLU A 357 -15.29 31.18 -1.96
CA GLU A 357 -15.30 31.13 -0.50
C GLU A 357 -16.56 30.47 0.05
N ASP A 358 -17.73 30.74 -0.52
CA ASP A 358 -18.99 30.13 -0.09
C ASP A 358 -19.00 28.61 -0.29
N GLN A 359 -18.41 28.12 -1.39
CA GLN A 359 -18.26 26.69 -1.66
C GLN A 359 -17.29 26.02 -0.67
N PHE A 360 -16.22 26.72 -0.30
CA PHE A 360 -15.36 26.27 0.78
C PHE A 360 -16.10 26.23 2.13
N GLU A 361 -16.91 27.23 2.45
CA GLU A 361 -17.73 27.22 3.67
C GLU A 361 -18.73 26.06 3.70
N ASN A 362 -19.29 25.66 2.55
CA ASN A 362 -20.13 24.47 2.46
C ASN A 362 -19.36 23.20 2.86
N THR A 363 -18.08 23.10 2.48
CA THR A 363 -17.18 22.02 2.93
C THR A 363 -16.95 22.05 4.44
N VAL A 364 -16.72 23.23 5.01
CA VAL A 364 -16.57 23.42 6.47
C VAL A 364 -17.84 23.00 7.20
N ARG A 365 -19.03 23.42 6.71
CA ARG A 365 -20.33 23.02 7.26
C ARG A 365 -20.54 21.51 7.21
N LEU A 366 -20.32 20.88 6.06
CA LEU A 366 -20.45 19.43 5.92
C LEU A 366 -19.57 18.68 6.92
N ALA A 367 -18.30 19.09 7.07
CA ALA A 367 -17.39 18.48 8.04
C ALA A 367 -17.88 18.65 9.49
N GLY A 368 -18.40 19.84 9.82
CA GLY A 368 -19.00 20.16 11.12
C GLY A 368 -20.25 19.35 11.43
N ASP A 369 -21.14 19.20 10.45
CA ASP A 369 -22.42 18.47 10.58
C ASP A 369 -22.18 16.96 10.72
N LEU A 370 -21.31 16.42 9.87
CA LEU A 370 -21.08 14.98 9.81
C LEU A 370 -20.10 14.48 10.87
N ARG A 371 -19.25 15.35 11.42
CA ARG A 371 -18.34 15.03 12.53
C ARG A 371 -17.55 13.74 12.31
N PHE A 372 -16.70 13.73 11.29
CA PHE A 372 -15.84 12.58 11.00
C PHE A 372 -14.83 12.34 12.14
N ASP A 373 -14.47 11.08 12.40
CA ASP A 373 -13.47 10.73 13.41
C ASP A 373 -12.08 11.30 13.08
N ALA A 374 -11.73 11.30 11.79
CA ALA A 374 -10.55 11.96 11.26
C ALA A 374 -10.75 12.33 9.79
N ALA A 375 -10.02 13.32 9.31
CA ALA A 375 -9.97 13.64 7.89
C ALA A 375 -8.53 13.87 7.42
N PHE A 376 -8.21 13.36 6.24
CA PHE A 376 -7.01 13.75 5.52
C PHE A 376 -7.34 14.93 4.63
N MET A 377 -6.70 16.07 4.89
CA MET A 377 -7.02 17.32 4.21
C MET A 377 -5.82 17.76 3.36
N PHE A 378 -6.08 18.12 2.12
CA PHE A 378 -5.06 18.49 1.15
C PHE A 378 -5.44 19.79 0.44
N ALA A 379 -4.44 20.64 0.20
CA ALA A 379 -4.56 21.70 -0.78
C ALA A 379 -4.43 21.11 -2.19
N PHE A 380 -5.29 21.54 -3.12
CA PHE A 380 -5.21 21.12 -4.51
C PHE A 380 -3.86 21.49 -5.13
N ASN A 381 -3.18 20.50 -5.70
CA ASN A 381 -1.98 20.69 -6.49
C ASN A 381 -2.19 20.08 -7.88
N PRO A 382 -1.99 20.82 -8.98
CA PRO A 382 -2.21 20.32 -10.32
C PRO A 382 -1.26 19.17 -10.63
N ILE A 383 -1.82 18.04 -11.07
CA ILE A 383 -1.05 16.87 -11.52
C ILE A 383 -1.11 16.81 -13.05
N PRO A 384 0.03 16.76 -13.75
CA PRO A 384 0.03 16.66 -15.21
C PRO A 384 -0.86 15.53 -15.73
N LYS A 385 -1.56 15.77 -16.85
CA LYS A 385 -2.52 14.86 -17.50
C LYS A 385 -3.88 14.69 -16.79
N THR A 386 -4.16 15.49 -15.75
CA THR A 386 -5.48 15.50 -15.11
C THR A 386 -6.29 16.69 -15.62
N ALA A 387 -7.60 16.52 -15.83
CA ALA A 387 -8.46 17.57 -16.36
C ALA A 387 -8.49 18.84 -15.49
N ALA A 388 -8.32 18.69 -14.17
CA ALA A 388 -8.25 19.82 -13.24
C ALA A 388 -6.93 20.59 -13.35
N ALA A 389 -5.84 19.98 -13.84
CA ALA A 389 -4.57 20.68 -14.03
C ALA A 389 -4.63 21.70 -15.18
N ASP A 390 -5.46 21.45 -16.19
CA ASP A 390 -5.57 22.29 -17.38
C ASP A 390 -6.58 23.45 -17.21
N LYS A 391 -7.28 23.52 -16.07
CA LYS A 391 -8.21 24.62 -15.74
C LYS A 391 -7.43 25.91 -15.48
N SER A 392 -7.85 27.01 -16.10
CA SER A 392 -7.19 28.33 -16.02
C SER A 392 -7.43 29.07 -14.69
N ASN A 393 -8.52 28.78 -14.00
CA ASN A 393 -8.95 29.43 -12.76
C ASN A 393 -8.33 28.78 -11.50
N GLN A 394 -7.02 28.56 -11.53
CA GLN A 394 -6.29 28.03 -10.38
C GLN A 394 -6.33 28.98 -9.18
N ILE A 395 -6.54 28.43 -7.98
CA ILE A 395 -6.53 29.21 -6.73
C ILE A 395 -5.08 29.44 -6.27
N SER A 396 -4.80 30.62 -5.72
CA SER A 396 -3.46 30.95 -5.22
C SER A 396 -3.08 30.12 -4.00
N GLU A 397 -1.78 29.82 -3.85
CA GLU A 397 -1.27 28.99 -2.75
C GLU A 397 -1.58 29.59 -1.36
N SER A 398 -1.60 30.92 -1.24
CA SER A 398 -1.97 31.62 -0.01
C SER A 398 -3.41 31.29 0.43
N VAL A 399 -4.36 31.39 -0.50
CA VAL A 399 -5.78 31.09 -0.23
C VAL A 399 -5.97 29.61 0.09
N LYS A 400 -5.31 28.70 -0.65
CA LYS A 400 -5.35 27.26 -0.37
C LYS A 400 -4.88 26.94 1.04
N ASN A 401 -3.76 27.52 1.47
CA ASN A 401 -3.21 27.31 2.81
C ASN A 401 -4.10 27.91 3.90
N GLN A 402 -4.70 29.08 3.67
CA GLN A 402 -5.66 29.66 4.59
C GLN A 402 -6.87 28.73 4.81
N ARG A 403 -7.48 28.24 3.73
CA ARG A 403 -8.62 27.31 3.75
C ARG A 403 -8.26 25.99 4.44
N LEU A 404 -7.13 25.41 4.05
CA LEU A 404 -6.63 24.16 4.64
C LEU A 404 -6.47 24.27 6.15
N ASN A 405 -5.84 25.35 6.64
CA ASN A 405 -5.64 25.56 8.07
C ASN A 405 -6.94 25.76 8.85
N ARG A 406 -7.94 26.42 8.24
CA ARG A 406 -9.27 26.59 8.85
C ARG A 406 -9.98 25.24 9.00
N LEU A 407 -9.97 24.41 7.95
CA LEU A 407 -10.57 23.09 7.98
C LEU A 407 -9.84 22.15 8.96
N ILE A 408 -8.50 22.17 8.98
CA ILE A 408 -7.69 21.41 9.95
C ILE A 408 -8.06 21.79 11.38
N LYS A 409 -8.19 23.09 11.68
CA LYS A 409 -8.55 23.55 13.02
C LYS A 409 -9.91 23.00 13.46
N LEU A 410 -10.93 23.08 12.59
CA LEU A 410 -12.25 22.53 12.87
C LEU A 410 -12.19 21.01 13.10
N GLN A 411 -11.59 20.28 12.16
CA GLN A 411 -11.53 18.81 12.24
C GLN A 411 -10.78 18.33 13.48
N ASN A 412 -9.69 19.01 13.86
CA ASN A 412 -8.95 18.66 15.08
C ASN A 412 -9.82 18.83 16.34
N CYS A 413 -10.62 19.90 16.43
CA CYS A 413 -11.56 20.06 17.54
C CYS A 413 -12.57 18.90 17.58
N ILE A 414 -13.19 18.56 16.44
CA ILE A 414 -14.15 17.45 16.32
C ILE A 414 -13.51 16.12 16.74
N THR A 415 -12.31 15.81 16.24
CA THR A 415 -11.60 14.56 16.57
C THR A 415 -11.27 14.49 18.05
N CYS A 416 -10.82 15.58 18.67
CA CYS A 416 -10.60 15.63 20.13
C CYS A 416 -11.90 15.40 20.89
N GLU A 417 -13.00 16.07 20.55
CA GLU A 417 -14.31 15.88 21.20
C GLU A 417 -14.80 14.43 21.13
N ILE A 418 -14.67 13.79 19.96
CA ILE A 418 -15.03 12.38 19.76
C ILE A 418 -14.13 11.46 20.60
N ASN A 419 -12.84 11.76 20.66
CA ASN A 419 -11.87 10.96 21.40
C ASN A 419 -12.03 11.12 22.92
N ASP A 420 -12.34 12.31 23.41
CA ASP A 420 -12.62 12.58 24.82
C ASP A 420 -13.90 11.85 25.29
N ALA A 421 -14.90 11.71 24.42
CA ALA A 421 -16.09 10.90 24.69
C ALA A 421 -15.80 9.38 24.85
N SER A 422 -14.56 8.94 24.58
CA SER A 422 -14.12 7.57 24.81
C SER A 422 -13.51 7.35 26.20
N ILE A 423 -13.23 8.41 26.97
CA ILE A 423 -12.67 8.29 28.32
C ILE A 423 -13.63 7.49 29.22
N GLY A 424 -13.08 6.54 29.97
CA GLY A 424 -13.82 5.63 30.84
C GLY A 424 -14.40 4.40 30.13
N LYS A 425 -14.46 4.38 28.79
CA LYS A 425 -14.87 3.20 28.02
C LYS A 425 -13.73 2.19 27.92
N THR A 426 -14.08 0.92 27.76
CA THR A 426 -13.13 -0.18 27.54
C THR A 426 -13.23 -0.66 26.10
N TYR A 427 -12.09 -0.81 25.43
CA TYR A 427 -12.03 -1.32 24.06
C TYR A 427 -11.12 -2.55 23.97
N PRO A 428 -11.48 -3.52 23.11
CA PRO A 428 -10.55 -4.59 22.73
C PRO A 428 -9.45 -4.04 21.80
N VAL A 429 -8.21 -4.09 22.28
CA VAL A 429 -7.02 -3.58 21.57
C VAL A 429 -6.19 -4.73 21.05
N LEU A 430 -5.94 -4.77 19.73
CA LEU A 430 -4.98 -5.71 19.12
C LEU A 430 -3.58 -5.14 19.27
N ILE A 431 -2.72 -5.83 20.01
CA ILE A 431 -1.40 -5.33 20.38
C ILE A 431 -0.41 -5.53 19.24
N GLU A 432 0.27 -4.45 18.83
CA GLU A 432 1.30 -4.52 17.79
C GLU A 432 2.68 -4.79 18.38
N GLY A 433 2.94 -4.28 19.59
CA GLY A 433 4.20 -4.45 20.31
C GLY A 433 4.53 -3.24 21.17
N PRO A 434 5.81 -3.04 21.52
CA PRO A 434 6.27 -1.85 22.23
C PRO A 434 5.99 -0.56 21.43
N SER A 435 5.66 0.52 22.13
CA SER A 435 5.48 1.83 21.52
C SER A 435 6.83 2.35 21.01
N PRO A 436 6.93 2.85 19.77
CA PRO A 436 8.20 3.39 19.23
C PRO A 436 8.74 4.59 20.02
N ARG A 437 7.90 5.27 20.80
CA ARG A 437 8.27 6.44 21.60
C ARG A 437 8.65 6.11 23.04
N ASP A 438 8.14 5.00 23.57
CA ASP A 438 8.37 4.56 24.95
C ASP A 438 8.29 3.03 25.03
N PRO A 439 9.43 2.32 25.09
CA PRO A 439 9.46 0.86 25.17
C PRO A 439 8.78 0.27 26.43
N ASN A 440 8.50 1.08 27.45
CA ASN A 440 7.76 0.63 28.65
C ASN A 440 6.24 0.67 28.48
N ARG A 441 5.78 1.07 27.29
CA ARG A 441 4.38 1.08 26.89
C ARG A 441 4.19 0.14 25.72
N LEU A 442 3.03 -0.49 25.68
CA LEU A 442 2.55 -1.21 24.52
C LEU A 442 1.68 -0.29 23.66
N THR A 443 1.70 -0.52 22.35
CA THR A 443 0.81 0.12 21.39
C THR A 443 -0.04 -0.92 20.69
N GLY A 444 -1.27 -0.55 20.38
CA GLY A 444 -2.18 -1.37 19.58
C GLY A 444 -3.32 -0.56 19.00
N LEU A 445 -4.20 -1.23 18.27
CA LEU A 445 -5.34 -0.60 17.59
C LEU A 445 -6.67 -1.10 18.15
N THR A 446 -7.63 -0.19 18.32
CA THR A 446 -9.04 -0.57 18.50
C THR A 446 -9.64 -1.08 17.18
N ARG A 447 -10.87 -1.61 17.22
CA ARG A 447 -11.61 -1.95 16.00
C ARG A 447 -11.93 -0.71 15.15
N GLN A 448 -12.12 0.45 15.77
CA GLN A 448 -12.28 1.75 15.10
C GLN A 448 -11.00 2.32 14.47
N ASN A 449 -9.89 1.56 14.46
CA ASN A 449 -8.59 1.99 13.95
C ASN A 449 -7.97 3.16 14.73
N LYS A 450 -8.25 3.24 16.04
CA LYS A 450 -7.64 4.24 16.94
C LYS A 450 -6.48 3.62 17.69
N THR A 451 -5.35 4.30 17.69
CA THR A 451 -4.14 3.88 18.41
C THR A 451 -4.36 4.01 19.91
N VAL A 452 -3.95 3.01 20.68
CA VAL A 452 -3.99 3.03 22.15
C VAL A 452 -2.61 2.72 22.69
N ASN A 453 -2.09 3.59 23.53
CA ASN A 453 -0.85 3.36 24.28
C ASN A 453 -1.18 3.11 25.75
N PHE A 454 -0.61 2.06 26.35
CA PHE A 454 -0.85 1.75 27.76
C PHE A 454 0.38 1.10 28.39
N PRO A 455 0.55 1.16 29.73
CA PRO A 455 1.68 0.55 30.41
C PRO A 455 1.72 -0.97 30.20
N GLY A 456 2.90 -1.50 29.87
CA GLY A 456 3.10 -2.93 29.68
C GLY A 456 4.44 -3.25 29.04
N SER A 457 4.91 -4.49 29.25
CA SER A 457 6.15 -5.00 28.68
C SER A 457 5.96 -6.45 28.22
N GLY A 458 6.84 -6.90 27.32
CA GLY A 458 6.87 -8.26 26.80
C GLY A 458 6.32 -8.42 25.37
N GLU A 459 6.60 -9.58 24.78
CA GLU A 459 6.18 -9.94 23.41
C GLU A 459 4.77 -10.52 23.39
N ILE A 460 3.76 -9.66 23.61
CA ILE A 460 2.34 -10.04 23.50
C ILE A 460 1.70 -9.58 22.18
N SER A 461 2.53 -9.29 21.17
CA SER A 461 2.07 -8.90 19.84
C SER A 461 1.10 -9.93 19.24
N GLY A 462 0.00 -9.44 18.69
CA GLY A 462 -1.07 -10.25 18.10
C GLY A 462 -2.11 -10.77 19.09
N GLN A 463 -1.97 -10.47 20.39
CA GLN A 463 -3.03 -10.70 21.38
C GLN A 463 -4.03 -9.54 21.37
N GLN A 464 -5.29 -9.84 21.73
CA GLN A 464 -6.31 -8.85 21.98
C GLN A 464 -6.51 -8.69 23.48
N ILE A 465 -6.42 -7.46 23.98
CA ILE A 465 -6.53 -7.13 25.40
C ILE A 465 -7.52 -5.99 25.58
N ASP A 466 -8.35 -6.09 26.61
CA ASP A 466 -9.27 -5.02 26.98
C ASP A 466 -8.51 -3.90 27.72
N VAL A 467 -8.63 -2.69 27.18
CA VAL A 467 -7.99 -1.49 27.71
C VAL A 467 -9.04 -0.43 27.97
N ARG A 468 -9.10 0.06 29.21
CA ARG A 468 -9.94 1.19 29.60
C ARG A 468 -9.21 2.49 29.28
N ILE A 469 -9.86 3.37 28.53
CA ILE A 469 -9.29 4.65 28.11
C ILE A 469 -9.29 5.62 29.29
N THR A 470 -8.16 6.25 29.54
CA THR A 470 -7.97 7.27 30.58
C THR A 470 -7.80 8.66 29.99
N GLU A 471 -7.25 8.77 28.77
CA GLU A 471 -7.06 10.05 28.08
C GLU A 471 -7.37 9.91 26.58
N GLY A 472 -8.04 10.93 26.04
CA GLY A 472 -8.25 11.14 24.62
C GLY A 472 -7.25 12.17 24.07
N HIS A 473 -6.70 11.91 22.89
CA HIS A 473 -5.85 12.85 22.18
C HIS A 473 -6.21 12.88 20.70
N LEU A 474 -5.68 13.87 19.96
CA LEU A 474 -5.92 13.99 18.52
C LEU A 474 -5.56 12.72 17.72
N TYR A 475 -4.50 12.00 18.13
CA TYR A 475 -3.95 10.88 17.38
C TYR A 475 -4.21 9.51 18.02
N GLY A 476 -5.11 9.42 19.00
CA GLY A 476 -5.45 8.17 19.67
C GLY A 476 -5.66 8.36 21.16
N PHE A 477 -5.39 7.30 21.91
CA PHE A 477 -5.75 7.16 23.32
C PHE A 477 -4.55 6.78 24.19
N VAL A 478 -4.66 7.11 25.47
CA VAL A 478 -3.93 6.45 26.55
C VAL A 478 -4.92 5.69 27.41
N GLY A 479 -4.52 4.52 27.91
CA GLY A 479 -5.37 3.73 28.78
C GLY A 479 -4.60 2.83 29.73
N VAL A 480 -5.36 1.99 30.42
CA VAL A 480 -4.86 0.96 31.34
C VAL A 480 -5.54 -0.38 31.04
N ARG A 481 -4.77 -1.46 31.14
CA ARG A 481 -5.30 -2.82 31.01
C ARG A 481 -6.35 -3.08 32.08
N VAL A 482 -7.43 -3.76 31.69
CA VAL A 482 -8.51 -4.21 32.60
C VAL A 482 -8.32 -5.67 32.96
#